data_AF-A0A534KX26-F1
#
_entry.id   AF-A0A534KX26-F1
#
_cell.length_a   1.000
_cell.length_b   1.000
_cell.length_c   1.000
_cell.angle_alpha   90.00
_cell.angle_beta   90.00
_cell.angle_gamma   90.00
#
_symmetry.space_group_name_H-M   'P 1'
#
loop_
_entity.id
_entity.type
_entity.pdbx_description
1 polymer ?
#
loop_
_entity_poly.entity_id
_entity_poly.type
_entity_poly.pdbx_seq_one_letter_code
_entity_poly.pdbx_strand_id
1 'polypeptide(L)'
;MTSTKVDEAKAALERGQFDAAFRLSEEAQTEQPEDPAAREMYAVVHLARAIRLSDRAREARRQDLLRREIEYDEEFQDSPEVARAYDEAAQDSPEVARAYDEAAAAIDDVLRVAPDNWKARMLKAALVFRRDRESGRPQALEILEALAAADPTNKQIPFTIRKIERPCARCSDTGFCPHCKGRGQRRFLRMDRKCEQCYGRGICPACGVL
;
A
#
# COMPACT_ATOMS: atom_id res chain seq x y z
N MET A 1 -25.71 -23.56 -10.51
CA MET A 1 -25.32 -23.18 -11.88
C MET A 1 -24.25 -22.12 -11.72
N THR A 2 -23.03 -22.33 -12.18
CA THR A 2 -21.99 -21.29 -12.17
C THR A 2 -22.53 -20.07 -12.92
N SER A 3 -22.50 -18.90 -12.28
CA SER A 3 -22.98 -17.65 -12.86
C SER A 3 -22.22 -17.37 -14.17
N THR A 4 -22.95 -17.17 -15.28
CA THR A 4 -22.37 -16.89 -16.60
C THR A 4 -21.39 -15.71 -16.55
N LYS A 5 -21.67 -14.72 -15.69
CA LYS A 5 -20.81 -13.55 -15.48
C LYS A 5 -19.48 -13.88 -14.82
N VAL A 6 -19.43 -14.87 -13.94
CA VAL A 6 -18.17 -15.33 -13.34
C VAL A 6 -17.28 -15.95 -14.40
N ASP A 7 -17.84 -16.76 -15.30
CA ASP A 7 -17.08 -17.39 -16.38
C ASP A 7 -16.66 -16.36 -17.44
N GLU A 8 -17.50 -15.37 -17.75
CA GLU A 8 -17.12 -14.22 -18.59
C GLU A 8 -16.01 -13.38 -17.95
N ALA A 9 -16.05 -13.14 -16.64
CA ALA A 9 -15.00 -12.43 -15.90
C ALA A 9 -13.67 -13.17 -15.95
N LYS A 10 -13.67 -14.51 -15.77
CA LYS A 10 -12.48 -15.36 -15.95
C LYS A 10 -11.90 -15.22 -17.35
N ALA A 11 -12.75 -15.35 -18.37
CA ALA A 11 -12.30 -15.25 -19.76
C ALA A 11 -11.75 -13.85 -20.10
N ALA A 12 -12.30 -12.80 -19.50
CA ALA A 12 -11.76 -11.44 -19.63
C ALA A 12 -10.37 -11.32 -18.99
N LEU A 13 -10.14 -11.91 -17.80
CA LEU A 13 -8.81 -11.94 -17.16
C LEU A 13 -7.78 -12.69 -18.01
N GLU A 14 -8.15 -13.83 -18.59
CA GLU A 14 -7.28 -14.61 -19.48
C GLU A 14 -6.85 -13.82 -20.72
N ARG A 15 -7.72 -12.92 -21.21
CA ARG A 15 -7.42 -12.00 -22.32
C ARG A 15 -6.73 -10.70 -21.87
N GLY A 16 -6.43 -10.53 -20.58
CA GLY A 16 -5.85 -9.29 -20.02
C GLY A 16 -6.81 -8.10 -20.01
N GLN A 17 -8.11 -8.33 -20.17
CA GLN A 17 -9.16 -7.31 -20.20
C GLN A 17 -9.61 -6.96 -18.78
N PHE A 18 -8.73 -6.35 -17.98
CA PHE A 18 -8.96 -6.10 -16.56
C PHE A 18 -10.21 -5.27 -16.26
N ASP A 19 -10.50 -4.23 -17.05
CA ASP A 19 -11.67 -3.37 -16.80
C ASP A 19 -12.99 -4.13 -17.06
N ALA A 20 -13.00 -5.01 -18.06
CA ALA A 20 -14.14 -5.88 -18.32
C ALA A 20 -14.32 -6.90 -17.19
N ALA A 21 -13.23 -7.54 -16.75
CA ALA A 21 -13.27 -8.47 -15.62
C ALA A 21 -13.74 -7.80 -14.32
N PHE A 22 -13.30 -6.57 -14.07
CA PHE A 22 -13.72 -5.78 -12.92
C PHE A 22 -15.23 -5.56 -12.93
N ARG A 23 -15.77 -4.99 -14.02
CA ARG A 23 -17.22 -4.77 -14.17
C ARG A 23 -18.03 -6.07 -14.07
N LEU A 24 -17.60 -7.13 -14.75
CA LEU A 24 -18.29 -8.43 -14.72
C LEU A 24 -18.29 -9.05 -13.31
N SER A 25 -17.20 -8.86 -12.54
CA SER A 25 -17.15 -9.32 -11.15
C SER A 25 -18.09 -8.54 -10.23
N GLU A 26 -18.25 -7.23 -10.43
CA GLU A 26 -19.22 -6.41 -9.69
C GLU A 26 -20.65 -6.81 -10.02
N GLU A 27 -20.95 -7.02 -11.30
CA GLU A 27 -22.26 -7.47 -11.75
C GLU A 27 -22.59 -8.86 -11.17
N ALA A 28 -21.64 -9.81 -11.22
CA ALA A 28 -21.82 -11.14 -10.66
C ALA A 28 -22.10 -11.10 -9.14
N GLN A 29 -21.33 -10.30 -8.39
CA GLN A 29 -21.50 -10.17 -6.93
C GLN A 29 -22.79 -9.45 -6.55
N THR A 30 -23.26 -8.52 -7.39
CA THR A 30 -24.52 -7.80 -7.17
C THR A 30 -25.73 -8.71 -7.41
N GLU A 31 -25.67 -9.54 -8.46
CA GLU A 31 -26.77 -10.46 -8.81
C GLU A 31 -26.84 -11.67 -7.88
N GLN A 32 -25.70 -12.17 -7.43
CA GLN A 32 -25.61 -13.40 -6.63
C GLN A 32 -24.64 -13.22 -5.43
N PRO A 33 -24.98 -12.39 -4.43
CA PRO A 33 -24.07 -12.07 -3.32
C PRO A 33 -23.71 -13.27 -2.43
N GLU A 34 -24.58 -14.29 -2.41
CA GLU A 34 -24.38 -15.54 -1.68
C GLU A 34 -23.66 -16.63 -2.48
N ASP A 35 -23.43 -16.44 -3.79
CA ASP A 35 -22.67 -17.39 -4.60
C ASP A 35 -21.18 -17.29 -4.23
N PRO A 36 -20.56 -18.36 -3.70
CA PRO A 36 -19.14 -18.36 -3.36
C PRO A 36 -18.23 -18.04 -4.56
N ALA A 37 -18.63 -18.44 -5.78
CA ALA A 37 -17.83 -18.18 -6.98
C ALA A 37 -17.86 -16.70 -7.38
N ALA A 38 -19.01 -16.04 -7.25
CA ALA A 38 -19.14 -14.59 -7.46
C ALA A 38 -18.32 -13.81 -6.43
N ARG A 39 -18.38 -14.21 -5.15
CA ARG A 39 -17.63 -13.61 -4.05
C ARG A 39 -16.12 -13.74 -4.23
N GLU A 40 -15.65 -14.93 -4.60
CA GLU A 40 -14.24 -15.17 -4.88
C GLU A 40 -13.75 -14.34 -6.07
N MET A 41 -14.53 -14.33 -7.17
CA MET A 41 -14.19 -13.54 -8.36
C MET A 41 -14.07 -12.05 -8.03
N TYR A 42 -15.04 -11.49 -7.32
CA TYR A 42 -14.99 -10.11 -6.84
C TYR A 42 -13.75 -9.87 -5.99
N ALA A 43 -13.52 -10.69 -4.96
CA ALA A 43 -12.40 -10.51 -4.04
C ALA A 43 -11.04 -10.55 -4.76
N VAL A 44 -10.84 -11.45 -5.72
CA VAL A 44 -9.58 -11.56 -6.46
C VAL A 44 -9.35 -10.35 -7.36
N VAL A 45 -10.37 -9.94 -8.13
CA VAL A 45 -10.24 -8.84 -9.09
C VAL A 45 -10.10 -7.49 -8.36
N HIS A 46 -10.88 -7.26 -7.30
CA HIS A 46 -10.78 -6.06 -6.49
C HIS A 46 -9.50 -6.00 -5.67
N LEU A 47 -8.97 -7.13 -5.18
CA LEU A 47 -7.65 -7.15 -4.54
C LEU A 47 -6.54 -6.72 -5.51
N ALA A 48 -6.59 -7.16 -6.76
CA ALA A 48 -5.64 -6.71 -7.78
C ALA A 48 -5.75 -5.20 -8.07
N ARG A 49 -6.96 -4.62 -7.98
CA ARG A 49 -7.16 -3.16 -8.05
C ARG A 49 -6.60 -2.46 -6.81
N ALA A 50 -6.88 -2.96 -5.61
CA ALA A 50 -6.39 -2.42 -4.35
C ALA A 50 -4.85 -2.39 -4.27
N ILE A 51 -4.18 -3.43 -4.77
CA ILE A 51 -2.71 -3.48 -4.89
C ILE A 51 -2.22 -2.35 -5.80
N ARG A 52 -2.82 -2.20 -7.00
CA ARG A 52 -2.46 -1.14 -7.95
C ARG A 52 -2.68 0.27 -7.37
N LEU A 53 -3.77 0.48 -6.64
CA LEU A 53 -4.04 1.75 -5.97
C LEU A 53 -3.06 2.01 -4.82
N SER A 54 -2.67 0.99 -4.06
CA SER A 54 -1.65 1.11 -3.02
C SER A 54 -0.28 1.49 -3.62
N ASP A 55 0.08 0.91 -4.76
CA ASP A 55 1.29 1.30 -5.50
C ASP A 55 1.20 2.74 -6.04
N ARG A 56 0.02 3.17 -6.50
CA ARG A 56 -0.24 4.55 -6.93
C ARG A 56 -0.14 5.54 -5.77
N ALA A 57 -0.64 5.20 -4.58
CA ALA A 57 -0.50 6.03 -3.39
C ALA A 57 0.97 6.24 -3.01
N ARG A 58 1.77 5.17 -3.09
CA ARG A 58 3.23 5.26 -2.90
C ARG A 58 3.88 6.15 -3.97
N GLU A 59 3.47 6.00 -5.23
CA GLU A 59 3.98 6.83 -6.33
C GLU A 59 3.65 8.31 -6.12
N ALA A 60 2.41 8.62 -5.78
CA ALA A 60 1.95 9.98 -5.52
C ALA A 60 2.83 10.65 -4.45
N ARG A 61 3.10 9.94 -3.34
CA ARG A 61 4.00 10.48 -2.31
C ARG A 61 5.42 10.69 -2.81
N ARG A 62 5.94 9.78 -3.65
CA ARG A 62 7.27 9.95 -4.26
C ARG A 62 7.34 11.17 -5.16
N GLN A 63 6.32 11.39 -5.99
CA GLN A 63 6.22 12.57 -6.85
C GLN A 63 6.10 13.85 -6.04
N ASP A 64 5.37 13.82 -4.93
CA ASP A 64 5.27 14.95 -4.02
C ASP A 64 6.63 15.35 -3.44
N LEU A 65 7.42 14.37 -2.98
CA LEU A 65 8.79 14.58 -2.50
C LEU A 65 9.74 15.11 -3.58
N LEU A 66 9.48 14.81 -4.85
CA LEU A 66 10.23 15.36 -5.98
C LEU A 66 9.83 16.81 -6.27
N ARG A 67 8.53 17.12 -6.29
CA ARG A 67 8.00 18.46 -6.52
C ARG A 67 8.46 19.47 -5.47
N ARG A 68 8.64 19.03 -4.23
CA ARG A 68 9.08 19.88 -3.11
C ARG A 68 10.56 20.26 -3.14
N GLU A 69 11.36 19.68 -4.05
CA GLU A 69 12.79 20.00 -4.26
C GLU A 69 13.65 20.07 -2.99
N ILE A 70 13.31 19.33 -1.93
CA ILE A 70 14.04 19.35 -0.66
C ILE A 70 15.51 18.94 -0.88
N GLU A 71 16.48 19.71 -0.42
CA GLU A 71 17.90 19.49 -0.72
C GLU A 71 18.42 18.14 -0.16
N TYR A 72 19.46 17.57 -0.78
CA TYR A 72 19.98 16.23 -0.44
C TYR A 72 20.96 16.22 0.75
N ASP A 73 21.54 17.35 1.11
CA ASP A 73 22.54 17.57 2.17
C ASP A 73 21.95 18.05 3.50
N GLU A 74 20.70 18.52 3.51
CA GLU A 74 19.95 18.71 4.75
C GLU A 74 19.58 17.35 5.36
N GLU A 75 20.29 16.90 6.39
CA GLU A 75 19.85 15.74 7.17
C GLU A 75 18.40 15.98 7.61
N PHE A 76 17.53 14.97 7.40
CA PHE A 76 16.20 15.02 8.00
C PHE A 76 16.39 14.86 9.51
N GLN A 77 16.45 15.98 10.21
CA GLN A 77 16.38 16.07 11.66
C GLN A 77 15.20 16.95 12.02
N ASP A 78 14.24 16.39 12.76
CA ASP A 78 13.10 17.14 13.27
C ASP A 78 13.59 18.12 14.34
N SER A 79 13.76 19.40 13.97
CA SER A 79 13.82 20.46 14.97
C SER A 79 12.41 20.71 15.52
N PRO A 80 12.24 21.15 16.77
CA PRO A 80 10.91 21.43 17.35
C PRO A 80 10.09 22.48 16.58
N GLU A 81 10.76 23.35 15.82
CA GLU A 81 10.14 24.33 14.93
C GLU A 81 9.73 23.72 13.58
N VAL A 82 10.50 22.74 13.08
CA VAL A 82 10.14 21.94 11.91
C VAL A 82 9.00 20.97 12.26
N ALA A 83 8.97 20.34 13.43
CA ALA A 83 7.84 19.54 13.89
C ALA A 83 6.52 20.34 13.89
N ARG A 84 6.55 21.62 14.32
CA ARG A 84 5.38 22.52 14.23
C ARG A 84 5.07 22.98 12.82
N ALA A 85 6.08 23.21 11.98
CA ALA A 85 5.88 23.48 10.55
C ALA A 85 5.38 22.23 9.80
N TYR A 86 5.62 21.02 10.30
CA TYR A 86 5.00 19.78 9.84
C TYR A 86 3.57 19.64 10.42
N ASP A 87 3.29 20.05 11.65
CA ASP A 87 1.89 20.10 12.11
C ASP A 87 1.02 21.05 11.26
N GLU A 88 1.61 22.07 10.63
CA GLU A 88 0.90 23.02 9.74
C GLU A 88 1.13 22.79 8.22
N ALA A 89 2.17 22.02 7.81
CA ALA A 89 2.48 21.69 6.40
C ALA A 89 2.59 20.18 6.09
N ALA A 90 2.28 19.30 7.04
CA ALA A 90 2.27 17.83 6.90
C ALA A 90 0.86 17.26 7.00
N GLN A 91 -0.03 17.78 6.16
CA GLN A 91 -0.88 16.84 5.44
C GLN A 91 -0.16 16.54 4.13
N ASP A 92 0.05 15.25 3.84
CA ASP A 92 0.19 14.73 2.48
C ASP A 92 -0.56 15.67 1.52
N SER A 93 0.05 16.06 0.39
CA SER A 93 -0.68 16.91 -0.55
C SER A 93 -2.05 16.30 -0.84
N PRO A 94 -3.10 17.09 -1.10
CA PRO A 94 -4.46 16.56 -1.24
C PRO A 94 -4.56 15.39 -2.22
N GLU A 95 -3.67 15.35 -3.23
CA GLU A 95 -3.49 14.26 -4.15
C GLU A 95 -2.99 12.95 -3.49
N VAL A 96 -1.99 13.03 -2.62
CA VAL A 96 -1.45 11.88 -1.89
C VAL A 96 -2.47 11.36 -0.88
N ALA A 97 -3.10 12.24 -0.11
CA ALA A 97 -4.16 11.87 0.83
C ALA A 97 -5.29 11.11 0.10
N ARG A 98 -5.78 11.68 -1.00
CA ARG A 98 -6.79 11.03 -1.86
C ARG A 98 -6.33 9.67 -2.39
N ALA A 99 -5.07 9.53 -2.80
CA ALA A 99 -4.58 8.26 -3.32
C ALA A 99 -4.54 7.16 -2.23
N TYR A 100 -4.18 7.52 -0.99
CA TYR A 100 -4.26 6.59 0.15
C TYR A 100 -5.71 6.26 0.51
N ASP A 101 -6.62 7.24 0.48
CA ASP A 101 -8.04 7.01 0.74
C ASP A 101 -8.68 6.10 -0.32
N GLU A 102 -8.38 6.31 -1.61
CA GLU A 102 -8.80 5.44 -2.72
C GLU A 102 -8.30 4.00 -2.54
N ALA A 103 -7.04 3.83 -2.14
CA ALA A 103 -6.46 2.52 -1.87
C ALA A 103 -7.12 1.84 -0.67
N ALA A 104 -7.37 2.58 0.42
CA ALA A 104 -8.03 2.07 1.61
C ALA A 104 -9.46 1.62 1.30
N ALA A 105 -10.23 2.44 0.57
CA ALA A 105 -11.59 2.10 0.15
C ALA A 105 -11.62 0.82 -0.69
N ALA A 106 -10.69 0.66 -1.65
CA ALA A 106 -10.61 -0.55 -2.46
C ALA A 106 -10.25 -1.80 -1.65
N ILE A 107 -9.46 -1.67 -0.58
CA ILE A 107 -9.18 -2.78 0.34
C ILE A 107 -10.44 -3.13 1.15
N ASP A 108 -11.15 -2.11 1.63
CA ASP A 108 -12.38 -2.29 2.40
C ASP A 108 -13.49 -2.92 1.56
N ASP A 109 -13.57 -2.64 0.26
CA ASP A 109 -14.46 -3.34 -0.67
C ASP A 109 -14.21 -4.85 -0.70
N VAL A 110 -12.94 -5.27 -0.72
CA VAL A 110 -12.56 -6.69 -0.66
C VAL A 110 -12.95 -7.28 0.68
N LEU A 111 -12.63 -6.60 1.78
CA LEU A 111 -12.90 -7.08 3.14
C LEU A 111 -14.39 -7.11 3.46
N ARG A 112 -15.21 -6.29 2.80
CA ARG A 112 -16.67 -6.33 2.93
C ARG A 112 -17.26 -7.65 2.43
N VAL A 113 -16.73 -8.19 1.33
CA VAL A 113 -17.24 -9.46 0.75
C VAL A 113 -16.46 -10.68 1.25
N ALA A 114 -15.19 -10.51 1.62
CA ALA A 114 -14.31 -11.56 2.11
C ALA A 114 -13.56 -11.07 3.36
N PRO A 115 -14.23 -11.00 4.53
CA PRO A 115 -13.64 -10.44 5.74
C PRO A 115 -12.34 -11.11 6.16
N ASP A 116 -12.24 -12.44 5.98
CA ASP A 116 -11.08 -13.25 6.36
C ASP A 116 -10.00 -13.33 5.27
N ASN A 117 -10.08 -12.51 4.22
CA ASN A 117 -9.05 -12.46 3.19
C ASN A 117 -7.73 -11.92 3.77
N TRP A 118 -6.83 -12.85 4.09
CA TRP A 118 -5.58 -12.53 4.76
C TRP A 118 -4.68 -11.59 3.94
N LYS A 119 -4.72 -11.67 2.60
CA LYS A 119 -3.94 -10.78 1.72
C LYS A 119 -4.47 -9.36 1.77
N ALA A 120 -5.79 -9.18 1.77
CA ALA A 120 -6.41 -7.86 1.91
C ALA A 120 -6.13 -7.25 3.29
N ARG A 121 -6.20 -8.04 4.37
CA ARG A 121 -5.83 -7.60 5.73
C ARG A 121 -4.35 -7.22 5.82
N MET A 122 -3.44 -8.02 5.27
CA MET A 122 -2.00 -7.69 5.16
C MET A 122 -1.79 -6.39 4.40
N LEU A 123 -2.47 -6.21 3.27
CA LEU A 123 -2.39 -4.99 2.47
C LEU A 123 -2.92 -3.77 3.24
N LYS A 124 -4.01 -3.93 4.02
CA LYS A 124 -4.53 -2.89 4.91
C LYS A 124 -3.49 -2.47 5.94
N ALA A 125 -2.91 -3.43 6.66
CA ALA A 125 -1.85 -3.18 7.64
C ALA A 125 -0.66 -2.43 7.02
N ALA A 126 -0.21 -2.86 5.83
CA ALA A 126 0.85 -2.20 5.10
C ALA A 126 0.48 -0.78 4.64
N LEU A 127 -0.77 -0.56 4.20
CA LEU A 127 -1.23 0.75 3.73
C LEU A 127 -1.33 1.76 4.88
N VAL A 128 -1.96 1.39 6.00
CA VAL A 128 -2.12 2.30 7.15
C VAL A 128 -0.78 2.66 7.76
N PHE A 129 0.11 1.67 7.90
CA PHE A 129 1.47 1.91 8.39
C PHE A 129 2.31 2.77 7.45
N ARG A 130 2.11 2.63 6.12
CA ARG A 130 2.82 3.46 5.15
C ARG A 130 2.27 4.87 5.11
N ARG A 131 0.95 5.05 5.25
CA ARG A 131 0.34 6.37 5.29
C ARG A 131 0.95 7.18 6.42
N ASP A 132 0.97 6.60 7.61
CA ASP A 132 1.55 7.18 8.81
C ASP A 132 2.14 6.08 9.69
N ARG A 133 3.45 6.14 9.95
CA ARG A 133 4.16 5.12 10.72
C ARG A 133 4.01 5.29 12.23
N GLU A 134 3.63 6.47 12.70
CA GLU A 134 3.35 6.71 14.11
C GLU A 134 1.92 6.31 14.41
N SER A 135 0.95 6.98 13.76
CA SER A 135 -0.47 6.75 14.04
C SER A 135 -0.99 5.43 13.46
N GLY A 136 -0.44 4.97 12.33
CA GLY A 136 -0.86 3.73 11.68
C GLY A 136 -0.21 2.46 12.24
N ARG A 137 0.83 2.56 13.08
CA ARG A 137 1.53 1.38 13.62
C ARG A 137 0.67 0.55 14.57
N PRO A 138 -0.01 1.13 15.58
CA PRO A 138 -0.88 0.35 16.47
C PRO A 138 -1.93 -0.41 15.66
N GLN A 139 -2.59 0.27 14.71
CA GLN A 139 -3.60 -0.34 13.86
C GLN A 139 -3.02 -1.46 12.97
N ALA A 140 -1.84 -1.26 12.38
CA ALA A 140 -1.20 -2.29 11.57
C ALA A 140 -0.82 -3.52 12.40
N LEU A 141 -0.29 -3.34 13.61
CA LEU A 141 0.07 -4.44 14.50
C LEU A 141 -1.19 -5.21 14.94
N GLU A 142 -2.26 -4.53 15.32
CA GLU A 142 -3.52 -5.17 15.69
C GLU A 142 -4.04 -6.10 14.57
N ILE A 143 -4.05 -5.62 13.32
CA ILE A 143 -4.46 -6.42 12.16
C ILE A 143 -3.55 -7.65 11.98
N LEU A 144 -2.24 -7.47 12.12
CA LEU A 144 -1.26 -8.54 11.90
C LEU A 144 -1.24 -9.57 13.03
N GLU A 145 -1.41 -9.15 14.27
CA GLU A 145 -1.51 -10.04 15.42
C GLU A 145 -2.78 -10.88 15.34
N ALA A 146 -3.91 -10.28 14.95
CA ALA A 146 -5.14 -11.02 14.68
C ALA A 146 -4.96 -12.05 13.56
N LEU A 147 -4.23 -11.69 12.49
CA LEU A 147 -3.88 -12.64 11.42
C LEU A 147 -2.96 -13.76 11.89
N ALA A 148 -1.94 -13.45 12.70
CA ALA A 148 -1.00 -14.44 13.23
C ALA A 148 -1.70 -15.44 14.17
N ALA A 149 -2.67 -14.97 14.94
CA ALA A 149 -3.50 -15.82 15.79
C ALA A 149 -4.43 -16.72 14.97
N ALA A 150 -5.01 -16.21 13.88
CA ALA A 150 -5.92 -16.96 13.02
C ALA A 150 -5.20 -18.04 12.17
N ASP A 151 -3.99 -17.76 11.70
CA ASP A 151 -3.15 -18.71 10.95
C ASP A 151 -1.67 -18.64 11.37
N PRO A 152 -1.29 -19.41 12.41
CA PRO A 152 0.09 -19.47 12.88
C PRO A 152 1.09 -20.06 11.86
N THR A 153 0.61 -20.74 10.81
CA THR A 153 1.47 -21.39 9.81
C THR A 153 2.00 -20.41 8.77
N ASN A 154 1.33 -19.27 8.60
CA ASN A 154 1.73 -18.24 7.67
C ASN A 154 2.92 -17.43 8.20
N LYS A 155 4.11 -17.89 7.83
CA LYS A 155 5.41 -17.30 8.19
C LYS A 155 5.61 -15.86 7.68
N GLN A 156 4.78 -15.37 6.76
CA GLN A 156 4.88 -13.98 6.27
C GLN A 156 4.45 -12.99 7.35
N ILE A 157 3.43 -13.33 8.15
CA ILE A 157 2.85 -12.42 9.14
C ILE A 157 3.85 -12.10 10.27
N PRO A 158 4.50 -13.08 10.95
CA PRO A 158 5.49 -12.77 11.99
C PRO A 158 6.70 -11.99 11.47
N PHE A 159 7.05 -12.15 10.19
CA PHE A 159 8.10 -11.35 9.58
C PHE A 159 7.67 -9.89 9.40
N THR A 160 6.44 -9.64 8.97
CA THR A 160 5.89 -8.29 8.84
C THR A 160 5.70 -7.61 10.19
N ILE A 161 5.21 -8.34 11.21
CA ILE A 161 5.12 -7.85 12.60
C ILE A 161 6.48 -7.32 13.05
N ARG A 162 7.55 -8.12 12.94
CA ARG A 162 8.89 -7.71 13.36
C ARG A 162 9.43 -6.46 12.64
N LYS A 163 9.01 -6.21 11.41
CA LYS A 163 9.38 -5.01 10.65
C LYS A 163 8.63 -3.75 11.09
N ILE A 164 7.43 -3.92 11.66
CA ILE A 164 6.54 -2.84 12.07
C ILE A 164 6.68 -2.54 13.55
N GLU A 165 6.91 -3.55 14.38
CA GLU A 165 7.02 -3.41 15.84
C GLU A 165 8.20 -2.50 16.25
N ARG A 166 9.33 -2.59 15.52
CA ARG A 166 10.56 -1.88 15.89
C ARG A 166 10.87 -0.74 14.92
N PRO A 167 11.21 0.45 15.45
CA PRO A 167 11.74 1.53 14.64
C PRO A 167 12.92 1.09 13.78
N CYS A 168 12.90 1.43 12.50
CA CYS A 168 13.95 0.99 11.58
C CYS A 168 15.22 1.83 11.75
N ALA A 169 16.26 1.26 12.35
CA ALA A 169 17.57 1.93 12.51
C ALA A 169 18.23 2.37 11.18
N ARG A 170 17.90 1.71 10.05
CA ARG A 170 18.49 2.06 8.75
C ARG A 170 17.96 3.37 8.18
N CYS A 171 16.70 3.70 8.44
CA CYS A 171 16.09 4.91 7.89
C CYS A 171 15.51 5.83 8.98
N SER A 172 15.96 5.66 10.22
CA SER A 172 15.42 6.36 11.39
C SER A 172 13.90 6.29 11.44
N ASP A 173 13.37 5.12 11.09
CA ASP A 173 11.95 4.81 11.04
C ASP A 173 11.09 5.66 10.09
N THR A 174 11.68 6.43 9.18
CA THR A 174 10.94 7.19 8.16
C THR A 174 10.26 6.29 7.11
N GLY A 175 10.68 5.02 7.02
CA GLY A 175 10.26 4.10 5.94
C GLY A 175 10.81 4.43 4.55
N PHE A 176 11.43 5.60 4.37
CA PHE A 176 12.03 6.02 3.11
C PHE A 176 13.46 5.54 2.96
N CYS A 177 13.91 5.40 1.72
CA CYS A 177 15.31 5.12 1.44
C CYS A 177 16.14 6.34 1.88
N PRO A 178 17.06 6.19 2.86
CA PRO A 178 17.85 7.32 3.37
C PRO A 178 18.77 7.89 2.29
N HIS A 179 19.16 7.07 1.32
CA HIS A 179 20.09 7.46 0.27
C HIS A 179 19.49 8.37 -0.81
N CYS A 180 18.18 8.26 -1.06
CA CYS A 180 17.47 9.12 -2.01
C CYS A 180 16.33 9.92 -1.36
N LYS A 181 16.25 9.91 -0.03
CA LYS A 181 15.22 10.58 0.76
C LYS A 181 13.80 10.35 0.22
N GLY A 182 13.47 9.10 -0.09
CA GLY A 182 12.11 8.77 -0.58
C GLY A 182 11.90 8.90 -2.09
N ARG A 183 12.79 9.59 -2.82
CA ARG A 183 12.58 9.99 -4.23
C ARG A 183 12.73 8.86 -5.25
N GLY A 184 13.40 7.77 -4.88
CA GLY A 184 13.75 6.69 -5.81
C GLY A 184 14.81 7.06 -6.84
N GLN A 185 15.18 8.34 -6.95
CA GLN A 185 16.23 8.84 -7.83
C GLN A 185 17.20 9.74 -7.08
N ARG A 186 18.39 9.92 -7.64
CA ARG A 186 19.40 10.88 -7.17
C ARG A 186 19.84 11.74 -8.33
N ARG A 187 20.03 13.02 -8.06
CA ARG A 187 20.60 13.97 -9.02
C ARG A 187 22.12 13.97 -8.85
N PHE A 188 22.85 13.70 -9.93
CA PHE A 188 24.30 13.79 -9.97
C PHE A 188 24.72 14.53 -11.24
N LEU A 189 25.49 15.62 -11.11
CA LEU A 189 25.88 16.48 -12.23
C LEU A 189 24.68 16.90 -13.11
N ARG A 190 23.57 17.31 -12.47
CA ARG A 190 22.28 17.68 -13.10
C ARG A 190 21.57 16.56 -13.86
N MET A 191 22.05 15.32 -13.83
CA MET A 191 21.37 14.15 -14.40
C MET A 191 20.68 13.34 -13.30
N ASP A 192 19.43 12.95 -13.55
CA ASP A 192 18.71 12.04 -12.64
C ASP A 192 19.07 10.59 -12.95
N ARG A 193 19.44 9.85 -11.90
CA ARG A 193 19.70 8.41 -11.96
C ARG A 193 18.86 7.68 -10.94
N LYS A 194 18.45 6.46 -11.31
CA LYS A 194 17.77 5.54 -10.39
C LYS A 194 18.63 5.30 -9.16
N CYS A 195 18.03 5.39 -7.98
CA CYS A 195 18.71 5.08 -6.73
C CYS A 195 19.03 3.59 -6.68
N GLU A 196 20.31 3.25 -6.64
CA GLU A 196 20.79 1.87 -6.62
C GLU A 196 20.49 1.16 -5.28
N GLN A 197 20.41 1.93 -4.18
CA GLN A 197 20.14 1.39 -2.84
C GLN A 197 18.70 0.89 -2.64
N CYS A 198 17.73 1.51 -3.32
CA CYS A 198 16.33 1.10 -3.24
C CYS A 198 15.78 0.63 -4.59
N TYR A 199 16.64 0.48 -5.60
CA TYR A 199 16.28 0.15 -6.97
C TYR A 199 15.10 0.98 -7.49
N GLY A 200 15.13 2.30 -7.29
CA GLY A 200 14.07 3.19 -7.79
C GLY A 200 12.81 3.27 -6.94
N ARG A 201 12.67 2.44 -5.90
CA ARG A 201 11.40 2.32 -5.16
C ARG A 201 11.14 3.47 -4.20
N GLY A 202 12.16 4.21 -3.81
CA GLY A 202 12.06 5.28 -2.82
C GLY A 202 11.87 4.81 -1.37
N ILE A 203 11.52 3.55 -1.14
CA ILE A 203 11.34 2.98 0.20
C ILE A 203 12.62 2.36 0.76
N CYS A 204 12.72 2.29 2.08
CA CYS A 204 13.81 1.59 2.76
C CYS A 204 13.73 0.08 2.43
N PRO A 205 14.78 -0.54 1.88
CA PRO A 205 14.73 -1.97 1.54
C PRO A 205 14.71 -2.88 2.78
N ALA A 206 15.06 -2.38 3.97
CA ALA A 206 15.06 -3.16 5.20
C ALA A 206 13.65 -3.28 5.79
N CYS A 207 13.02 -2.14 6.13
CA CYS A 207 11.69 -2.10 6.75
C CYS A 207 10.56 -1.84 5.77
N GLY A 208 10.86 -1.66 4.48
CA GLY A 208 9.89 -1.38 3.42
C GLY A 208 8.85 -2.49 3.37
N VAL A 209 7.71 -2.22 3.98
CA VAL A 209 6.55 -3.08 3.96
C VAL A 209 5.98 -2.98 2.54
N LEU A 210 5.96 -4.11 1.85
CA LEU A 210 5.42 -4.25 0.49
C LEU A 210 3.91 -3.98 0.50
#